data_AF-A0A1B9QMN5-F1
#
_entry.id   AF-A0A1B9QMN5-F1
#
_cell.length_a   1.000
_cell.length_b   1.000
_cell.length_c   1.000
_cell.angle_alpha   90.00
_cell.angle_beta   90.00
_cell.angle_gamma   90.00
#
_symmetry.space_group_name_H-M   'P 1'
#
loop_
_entity.id
_entity.type
_entity.pdbx_description
1 polymer ?
#
loop_
_entity_poly.entity_id
_entity_poly.type
_entity_poly.pdbx_seq_one_letter_code
_entity_poly.pdbx_strand_id
1 'polypeptide(L)'
;MYVLELQFECFDNTTVSAVDKAVNGLMDALRYNGQVLGREFPIVMGDGEFYVRVVCPEQDSLHPRNHSDFVKVCFERLSAASLLAPKMRLLGRDLNSEEVAEDETPSWQVLYTTFVHTCSPLRSGDSLLPIPLYRNPPTFNGDHKAVLKWQTEWQACDEVQMGGGCRAEHATLTEISDTKSVLFKRGWGLRGRIEYLTKIPTYYYLYRVGGISLKAEKERKCPQCGGEWLLDAPIHDIFYFKCDDCRLVSNISWDHLK
;
A
#
# COMPACT_ATOMS: atom_id res chain seq x y z
N MET A 1 -6.94 -12.09 1.36
CA MET A 1 -7.31 -11.15 2.46
C MET A 1 -8.69 -11.48 3.01
N TYR A 2 -9.13 -10.83 4.08
CA TYR A 2 -10.35 -11.20 4.82
C TYR A 2 -11.30 -10.03 5.02
N VAL A 3 -12.61 -10.31 4.96
CA VAL A 3 -13.65 -9.33 5.28
C VAL A 3 -14.07 -9.53 6.73
N LEU A 4 -14.00 -8.45 7.51
CA LEU A 4 -14.48 -8.41 8.89
C LEU A 4 -15.60 -7.38 9.00
N GLU A 5 -16.56 -7.65 9.86
CA GLU A 5 -17.56 -6.69 10.30
C GLU A 5 -17.26 -6.25 11.72
N LEU A 6 -17.26 -4.93 11.92
CA LEU A 6 -17.09 -4.26 13.20
C LEU A 6 -18.44 -3.74 13.65
N GLN A 7 -18.92 -4.21 14.79
CA GLN A 7 -20.16 -3.78 15.42
C GLN A 7 -19.83 -2.89 16.63
N PHE A 8 -20.29 -1.65 16.59
CA PHE A 8 -20.12 -0.65 17.64
C PHE A 8 -21.44 -0.47 18.39
N GLU A 9 -21.43 -0.83 19.67
CA GLU A 9 -22.58 -0.70 20.58
C GLU A 9 -22.47 0.60 21.38
N CYS A 10 -23.60 1.23 21.66
CA CYS A 10 -23.67 2.41 22.52
C CYS A 10 -23.93 2.00 23.97
N PHE A 11 -23.16 2.55 24.92
CA PHE A 11 -23.44 2.38 26.37
C PHE A 11 -24.18 3.57 26.99
N ASP A 12 -24.29 4.68 26.26
CA ASP A 12 -25.08 5.86 26.61
C ASP A 12 -25.55 6.54 25.31
N ASN A 13 -26.42 7.54 25.42
CA ASN A 13 -26.88 8.35 24.31
C ASN A 13 -25.69 8.99 23.58
N THR A 14 -25.75 9.00 22.25
CA THR A 14 -24.74 9.59 21.38
C THR A 14 -25.39 10.41 20.27
N THR A 15 -24.57 11.05 19.47
CA THR A 15 -25.01 11.75 18.25
C THR A 15 -24.36 11.12 17.04
N VAL A 16 -25.04 11.17 15.90
CA VAL A 16 -24.50 10.69 14.62
C VAL A 16 -23.14 11.34 14.32
N SER A 17 -22.97 12.63 14.61
CA SER A 17 -21.70 13.33 14.39
C SER A 17 -20.56 12.84 15.31
N ALA A 18 -20.86 12.52 16.57
CA ALA A 18 -19.86 11.99 17.50
C ALA A 18 -19.39 10.59 17.06
N VAL A 19 -20.34 9.73 16.66
CA VAL A 19 -20.06 8.39 16.13
C VAL A 19 -19.25 8.46 14.85
N ASP A 20 -19.70 9.27 13.88
CA ASP A 20 -19.00 9.45 12.60
C ASP A 20 -17.54 9.86 12.83
N LYS A 21 -17.30 10.86 13.68
CA LYS A 21 -15.94 11.33 14.00
C LYS A 21 -15.09 10.24 14.66
N ALA A 22 -15.65 9.52 15.63
CA ALA A 22 -14.90 8.51 16.39
C ALA A 22 -14.57 7.27 15.53
N VAL A 23 -15.56 6.76 14.81
CA VAL A 23 -15.42 5.57 13.95
C VAL A 23 -14.51 5.88 12.77
N ASN A 24 -14.69 7.00 12.04
CA ASN A 24 -13.80 7.37 10.96
C ASN A 24 -12.37 7.63 11.46
N GLY A 25 -12.20 8.25 12.64
CA GLY A 25 -10.89 8.44 13.25
C GLY A 25 -10.17 7.12 13.57
N LEU A 26 -10.92 6.10 14.01
CA LEU A 26 -10.38 4.75 14.19
C LEU A 26 -10.06 4.08 12.86
N MET A 27 -10.93 4.18 11.86
CA MET A 27 -10.70 3.59 10.54
C MET A 27 -9.46 4.19 9.87
N ASP A 28 -9.27 5.51 9.98
CA ASP A 28 -8.07 6.20 9.52
C ASP A 28 -6.82 5.67 10.24
N ALA A 29 -6.86 5.54 11.56
CA ALA A 29 -5.71 5.04 12.33
C ALA A 29 -5.34 3.60 11.95
N LEU A 30 -6.33 2.71 11.86
CA LEU A 30 -6.14 1.31 11.44
C LEU A 30 -5.62 1.22 10.01
N ARG A 31 -6.15 2.05 9.11
CA ARG A 31 -5.70 2.15 7.72
C ARG A 31 -4.25 2.64 7.67
N TYR A 32 -3.91 3.72 8.36
CA TYR A 32 -2.55 4.27 8.36
C TYR A 32 -1.52 3.35 9.02
N ASN A 33 -1.96 2.46 9.91
CA ASN A 33 -1.12 1.38 10.43
C ASN A 33 -1.04 0.16 9.49
N GLY A 34 -1.89 0.09 8.46
CA GLY A 34 -1.95 -1.00 7.48
C GLY A 34 -2.75 -2.23 7.91
N GLN A 35 -3.55 -2.12 8.98
CA GLN A 35 -4.41 -3.21 9.46
C GLN A 35 -5.72 -3.32 8.68
N VAL A 36 -6.17 -2.21 8.11
CA VAL A 36 -7.37 -2.11 7.28
C VAL A 36 -6.97 -1.59 5.90
N LEU A 37 -7.53 -2.21 4.87
CA LEU A 37 -7.36 -1.87 3.46
C LEU A 37 -8.57 -1.10 2.93
N GLY A 38 -8.37 -0.37 1.84
CA GLY A 38 -9.40 0.47 1.24
C GLY A 38 -9.32 1.94 1.67
N ARG A 39 -10.28 2.74 1.19
CA ARG A 39 -10.34 4.20 1.42
C ARG A 39 -11.71 4.67 1.91
N GLU A 40 -12.74 3.84 1.73
CA GLU A 40 -14.11 4.15 2.05
C GLU A 40 -14.62 3.13 3.06
N PHE A 41 -15.17 3.63 4.16
CA PHE A 41 -15.64 2.81 5.28
C PHE A 41 -17.08 3.20 5.58
N PRO A 42 -18.05 2.70 4.80
CA PRO A 42 -19.45 3.03 5.01
C PRO A 42 -19.88 2.56 6.41
N ILE A 43 -20.42 3.50 7.19
CA ILE A 43 -20.98 3.25 8.51
C ILE A 43 -22.49 3.04 8.34
N VAL A 44 -22.97 1.85 8.66
CA VAL A 44 -24.40 1.53 8.67
C VAL A 44 -24.93 1.73 10.07
N MET A 45 -26.04 2.46 10.20
CA MET A 45 -26.76 2.64 11.47
C MET A 45 -28.00 1.74 11.48
N GLY A 46 -28.20 0.95 12.52
CA GLY A 46 -29.36 0.06 12.66
C GLY A 46 -29.60 -0.33 14.12
N ASP A 47 -30.86 -0.34 14.55
CA ASP A 47 -31.30 -0.79 15.89
C ASP A 47 -30.49 -0.24 17.09
N GLY A 48 -29.99 1.00 16.98
CA GLY A 48 -29.20 1.66 18.04
C GLY A 48 -27.70 1.30 18.03
N GLU A 49 -27.23 0.62 16.99
CA GLU A 49 -25.85 0.19 16.80
C GLU A 49 -25.30 0.68 15.45
N PHE A 50 -23.97 0.57 15.31
CA PHE A 50 -23.27 0.96 14.10
C PHE A 50 -22.38 -0.16 13.59
N TYR A 51 -22.33 -0.31 12.27
CA TYR A 51 -21.61 -1.39 11.62
C TYR A 51 -20.69 -0.85 10.54
N VAL A 52 -19.45 -1.37 10.51
CA VAL A 52 -18.49 -1.09 9.43
C VAL A 52 -17.94 -2.40 8.91
N ARG A 53 -17.88 -2.54 7.59
CA ARG A 53 -17.18 -3.67 6.96
C ARG A 53 -15.83 -3.21 6.47
N VAL A 54 -14.81 -3.99 6.79
CA VAL A 54 -13.42 -3.71 6.45
C VAL A 54 -12.79 -4.92 5.80
N VAL A 55 -11.85 -4.66 4.90
CA VAL A 55 -10.94 -5.69 4.39
C VAL A 55 -9.64 -5.60 5.16
N CYS A 56 -9.20 -6.72 5.71
CA CYS A 56 -7.95 -6.85 6.46
C CYS A 56 -6.97 -7.76 5.71
N PRO A 57 -5.65 -7.48 5.77
CA PRO A 57 -4.65 -8.36 5.19
C PRO A 57 -4.80 -9.83 5.66
N GLU A 58 -4.95 -10.01 6.97
CA GLU A 58 -4.99 -11.28 7.68
C GLU A 58 -6.22 -11.38 8.59
N GLN A 59 -6.55 -12.57 9.08
CA GLN A 59 -7.73 -12.78 9.95
C GLN A 59 -7.61 -12.03 11.28
N ASP A 60 -6.37 -11.89 11.76
CA ASP A 60 -6.02 -11.32 13.05
C ASP A 60 -5.38 -9.93 12.91
N SER A 61 -5.47 -9.27 11.74
CA SER A 61 -4.88 -7.95 11.53
C SER A 61 -5.34 -6.93 12.58
N LEU A 62 -6.57 -7.05 13.09
CA LEU A 62 -7.14 -6.17 14.12
C LEU A 62 -6.82 -6.60 15.56
N HIS A 63 -5.99 -7.61 15.77
CA HIS A 63 -5.57 -8.02 17.10
C HIS A 63 -4.78 -6.89 17.79
N PRO A 64 -4.99 -6.61 19.10
CA PRO A 64 -4.34 -5.50 19.80
C PRO A 64 -2.80 -5.49 19.75
N ARG A 65 -2.18 -6.66 19.53
CA ARG A 65 -0.72 -6.79 19.33
C ARG A 65 -0.19 -6.02 18.12
N ASN A 66 -1.06 -5.79 17.13
CA ASN A 66 -0.72 -5.10 15.89
C ASN A 66 -0.99 -3.58 15.97
N HIS A 67 -1.57 -3.09 17.07
CA HIS A 67 -1.94 -1.68 17.20
C HIS A 67 -0.71 -0.80 17.36
N SER A 68 -0.61 0.25 16.53
CA SER A 68 0.23 1.40 16.86
C SER A 68 -0.33 2.14 18.08
N ASP A 69 0.51 2.97 18.69
CA ASP A 69 0.08 3.78 19.84
C ASP A 69 -1.08 4.71 19.46
N PHE A 70 -1.10 5.23 18.23
CA PHE A 70 -2.20 6.05 17.76
C PHE A 70 -3.50 5.26 17.57
N VAL A 71 -3.42 4.00 17.12
CA VAL A 71 -4.60 3.11 17.06
C VAL A 71 -5.17 2.90 18.46
N LYS A 72 -4.33 2.64 19.47
CA LYS A 72 -4.78 2.49 20.87
C LYS A 72 -5.52 3.74 21.36
N VAL A 73 -4.97 4.93 21.09
CA VAL A 73 -5.62 6.21 21.41
C VAL A 73 -6.97 6.35 20.70
N CYS A 74 -7.09 5.93 19.44
CA CYS A 74 -8.39 5.96 18.74
C CYS A 74 -9.41 4.97 19.31
N PHE A 75 -9.00 3.80 19.78
CA PHE A 75 -9.89 2.89 20.52
C PHE A 75 -10.39 3.52 21.83
N GLU A 76 -9.52 4.19 22.60
CA GLU A 76 -9.93 4.90 23.82
C GLU A 76 -10.93 6.03 23.55
N ARG A 77 -10.77 6.73 22.41
CA ARG A 77 -11.67 7.83 21.99
C ARG A 77 -13.08 7.38 21.63
N LEU A 78 -13.33 6.09 21.39
CA LEU A 78 -14.68 5.57 21.20
C LEU A 78 -15.58 5.89 22.41
N SER A 79 -15.02 5.82 23.61
CA SER A 79 -15.75 6.10 24.85
C SER A 79 -16.28 7.54 24.94
N ALA A 80 -15.57 8.50 24.34
CA ALA A 80 -16.00 9.89 24.27
C ALA A 80 -17.21 10.11 23.34
N ALA A 81 -17.51 9.14 22.48
CA ALA A 81 -18.72 9.10 21.65
C ALA A 81 -19.76 8.13 22.20
N SER A 82 -19.65 7.72 23.46
CA SER A 82 -20.52 6.72 24.12
C SER A 82 -20.50 5.34 23.44
N LEU A 83 -19.42 5.00 22.72
CA LEU A 83 -19.26 3.72 22.04
C LEU A 83 -18.37 2.77 22.84
N LEU A 84 -18.76 1.49 22.86
CA LEU A 84 -17.91 0.40 23.32
C LEU A 84 -16.86 0.05 22.26
N ALA A 85 -15.83 -0.71 22.67
CA ALA A 85 -14.91 -1.32 21.72
C ALA A 85 -15.69 -2.25 20.78
N PRO A 86 -15.41 -2.23 19.46
CA PRO A 86 -16.21 -2.97 18.50
C PRO A 86 -16.09 -4.47 18.69
N LYS A 87 -17.21 -5.17 18.58
CA LYS A 87 -17.23 -6.63 18.38
C LYS A 87 -16.81 -6.92 16.94
N MET A 88 -15.91 -7.88 16.78
CA MET A 88 -15.35 -8.24 15.47
C MET A 88 -15.93 -9.57 15.02
N ARG A 89 -16.44 -9.62 13.79
CA ARG A 89 -16.96 -10.84 13.16
C ARG A 89 -16.27 -11.09 11.84
N LEU A 90 -15.52 -12.20 11.74
CA LEU A 90 -14.95 -12.66 10.48
C LEU A 90 -16.06 -13.15 9.56
N LEU A 91 -16.24 -12.49 8.41
CA LEU A 91 -17.22 -12.90 7.40
C LEU A 91 -16.64 -13.93 6.43
N GLY A 92 -15.33 -13.87 6.16
CA GLY A 92 -14.63 -14.84 5.33
C GLY A 92 -13.49 -14.25 4.53
N ARG A 93 -12.98 -15.02 3.58
CA ARG A 93 -11.95 -14.60 2.62
C ARG A 93 -12.59 -13.81 1.49
N ASP A 94 -11.98 -12.69 1.11
CA ASP A 94 -12.35 -11.98 -0.12
C ASP A 94 -11.65 -12.64 -1.31
N LEU A 95 -12.43 -13.05 -2.31
CA LEU A 95 -11.95 -13.71 -3.52
C LEU A 95 -11.30 -12.74 -4.51
N ASN A 96 -11.67 -11.46 -4.45
CA ASN A 96 -11.15 -10.43 -5.36
C ASN A 96 -9.89 -9.74 -4.80
N SER A 97 -9.54 -10.06 -3.55
CA SER A 97 -8.35 -9.55 -2.91
C SER A 97 -7.18 -10.49 -3.08
N GLU A 98 -5.99 -9.89 -3.12
CA GLU A 98 -4.72 -10.61 -3.15
C GLU A 98 -4.53 -11.54 -1.94
N GLU A 99 -3.63 -12.49 -2.10
CA GLU A 99 -3.02 -13.19 -0.97
C GLU A 99 -2.03 -12.28 -0.25
N VAL A 100 -1.49 -12.74 0.88
CA VAL A 100 -0.50 -12.01 1.68
C VAL A 100 0.75 -12.85 1.74
N ALA A 101 1.92 -12.22 1.74
CA ALA A 101 3.19 -12.93 1.87
C ALA A 101 3.19 -13.76 3.16
N GLU A 102 3.47 -15.06 3.04
CA GLU A 102 3.60 -15.97 4.19
C GLU A 102 4.90 -15.70 4.95
N ASP A 103 5.97 -15.36 4.23
CA ASP A 103 7.28 -15.09 4.80
C ASP A 103 7.28 -13.79 5.62
N GLU A 104 7.69 -13.88 6.89
CA GLU A 104 7.86 -12.70 7.74
C GLU A 104 9.12 -11.90 7.37
N THR A 105 10.15 -12.57 6.83
CA THR A 105 11.45 -11.98 6.49
C THR A 105 11.89 -12.41 5.09
N PRO A 106 11.41 -11.77 4.02
CA PRO A 106 11.83 -12.09 2.67
C PRO A 106 13.30 -11.70 2.44
N SER A 107 13.94 -12.33 1.44
CA SER A 107 15.35 -12.09 1.10
C SER A 107 15.59 -10.68 0.53
N TRP A 108 14.56 -10.12 -0.12
CA TRP A 108 14.46 -8.72 -0.51
C TRP A 108 12.98 -8.33 -0.59
N GLN A 109 12.69 -7.04 -0.73
CA GLN A 109 11.34 -6.53 -0.84
C GLN A 109 11.28 -5.36 -1.82
N VAL A 110 10.09 -4.95 -2.25
CA VAL A 110 9.92 -3.87 -3.23
C VAL A 110 8.71 -3.00 -2.90
N LEU A 111 8.86 -1.68 -3.05
CA LEU A 111 7.74 -0.76 -3.16
C LEU A 111 7.20 -0.83 -4.59
N TYR A 112 6.08 -1.53 -4.74
CA TYR A 112 5.43 -1.83 -5.99
C TYR A 112 3.91 -1.77 -5.84
N THR A 113 3.27 -1.02 -6.74
CA THR A 113 1.82 -0.96 -6.83
C THR A 113 1.42 -0.72 -8.29
N THR A 114 0.13 -0.84 -8.56
CA THR A 114 -0.55 -0.50 -9.82
C THR A 114 -1.87 0.16 -9.44
N PHE A 115 -2.52 0.84 -10.38
CA PHE A 115 -3.83 1.47 -10.13
C PHE A 115 -4.92 0.48 -9.66
N VAL A 116 -4.79 -0.82 -9.98
CA VAL A 116 -5.77 -1.85 -9.56
C VAL A 116 -5.53 -2.41 -8.17
N HIS A 117 -4.33 -2.25 -7.60
CA HIS A 117 -4.02 -2.83 -6.29
C HIS A 117 -4.75 -2.10 -5.15
N THR A 118 -5.36 -2.85 -4.25
CA THR A 118 -6.04 -2.33 -3.05
C THR A 118 -5.32 -2.70 -1.75
N CYS A 119 -4.18 -3.38 -1.86
CA CYS A 119 -3.41 -3.94 -0.75
C CYS A 119 -2.15 -3.13 -0.43
N SER A 120 -1.31 -3.67 0.46
CA SER A 120 -0.03 -3.05 0.81
C SER A 120 0.86 -2.85 -0.42
N PRO A 121 1.50 -1.68 -0.58
CA PRO A 121 2.43 -1.43 -1.67
C PRO A 121 3.84 -1.99 -1.38
N LEU A 122 4.09 -2.48 -0.16
CA LEU A 122 5.32 -3.20 0.17
C LEU A 122 5.10 -4.67 -0.15
N ARG A 123 5.95 -5.24 -0.99
CA ARG A 123 5.79 -6.58 -1.55
C ARG A 123 7.03 -7.43 -1.28
N SER A 124 6.84 -8.71 -1.02
CA SER A 124 7.94 -9.66 -0.93
C SER A 124 8.64 -9.75 -2.28
N GLY A 125 9.95 -9.64 -2.29
CA GLY A 125 10.76 -9.87 -3.49
C GLY A 125 10.79 -11.32 -3.92
N ASP A 126 10.48 -12.25 -3.02
CA ASP A 126 10.52 -13.70 -3.28
C ASP A 126 9.23 -14.22 -3.90
N SER A 127 8.07 -13.63 -3.56
CA SER A 127 6.75 -14.08 -4.03
C SER A 127 5.90 -13.01 -4.72
N LEU A 128 6.32 -11.74 -4.67
CA LEU A 128 5.54 -10.57 -5.09
C LEU A 128 4.19 -10.39 -4.34
N LEU A 129 3.95 -11.18 -3.31
CA LEU A 129 2.78 -11.01 -2.46
C LEU A 129 2.94 -9.80 -1.53
N PRO A 130 1.84 -9.08 -1.21
CA PRO A 130 1.89 -7.91 -0.34
C PRO A 130 2.26 -8.29 1.09
N ILE A 131 3.10 -7.47 1.70
CA ILE A 131 3.51 -7.56 3.11
C ILE A 131 2.64 -6.56 3.90
N PRO A 132 1.85 -6.99 4.90
CA PRO A 132 1.04 -6.08 5.69
C PRO A 132 1.92 -5.06 6.42
N LEU A 133 1.59 -3.77 6.34
CA LEU A 133 2.49 -2.73 6.84
C LEU A 133 2.70 -2.82 8.35
N TYR A 134 1.67 -3.21 9.13
CA TYR A 134 1.79 -3.37 10.58
C TYR A 134 2.77 -4.46 11.03
N ARG A 135 3.20 -5.37 10.12
CA ARG A 135 4.29 -6.32 10.43
C ARG A 135 5.65 -5.63 10.54
N ASN A 136 5.77 -4.39 10.07
CA ASN A 136 7.01 -3.64 10.05
C ASN A 136 6.98 -2.50 11.07
N PRO A 137 8.14 -2.05 11.57
CA PRO A 137 8.21 -0.84 12.38
C PRO A 137 7.63 0.37 11.63
N PRO A 138 6.96 1.30 12.34
CA PRO A 138 6.39 2.48 11.70
C PRO A 138 7.42 3.31 10.94
N THR A 139 7.08 3.72 9.72
CA THR A 139 8.01 4.46 8.86
C THR A 139 8.34 5.85 9.40
N PHE A 140 7.31 6.64 9.71
CA PHE A 140 7.41 8.01 10.20
C PHE A 140 6.27 8.29 11.19
N ASN A 141 6.56 9.06 12.23
CA ASN A 141 5.56 9.59 13.18
C ASN A 141 4.62 8.52 13.79
N GLY A 142 5.10 7.27 13.94
CA GLY A 142 4.34 6.19 14.58
C GLY A 142 3.36 5.45 13.66
N ASP A 143 3.32 5.72 12.36
CA ASP A 143 2.52 4.95 11.39
C ASP A 143 3.17 4.82 9.98
N HIS A 144 2.37 4.36 9.01
CA HIS A 144 2.73 4.22 7.59
C HIS A 144 1.95 5.17 6.67
N LYS A 145 1.41 6.28 7.20
CA LYS A 145 0.61 7.25 6.44
C LYS A 145 1.35 7.82 5.23
N ALA A 146 2.66 8.05 5.37
CA ALA A 146 3.48 8.55 4.26
C ALA A 146 3.58 7.54 3.10
N VAL A 147 3.69 6.24 3.41
CA VAL A 147 3.72 5.15 2.42
C VAL A 147 2.39 5.06 1.69
N LEU A 148 1.28 5.07 2.42
CA LEU A 148 -0.06 4.95 1.82
C LEU A 148 -0.46 6.18 1.01
N LYS A 149 -0.01 7.38 1.40
CA LYS A 149 -0.20 8.59 0.58
C LYS A 149 0.61 8.52 -0.70
N TRP A 150 1.87 8.08 -0.62
CA TRP A 150 2.68 7.84 -1.83
C TRP A 150 2.01 6.81 -2.74
N GLN A 151 1.50 5.71 -2.19
CA GLN A 151 0.74 4.71 -2.97
C GLN A 151 -0.46 5.36 -3.68
N THR A 152 -1.27 6.15 -2.97
CA THR A 152 -2.42 6.83 -3.58
C THR A 152 -2.02 7.73 -4.74
N GLU A 153 -0.98 8.53 -4.57
CA GLU A 153 -0.49 9.45 -5.61
C GLU A 153 0.10 8.69 -6.81
N TRP A 154 0.86 7.62 -6.55
CA TRP A 154 1.42 6.76 -7.59
C TRP A 154 0.31 6.09 -8.40
N GLN A 155 -0.68 5.52 -7.72
CA GLN A 155 -1.83 4.88 -8.37
C GLN A 155 -2.64 5.85 -9.20
N ALA A 156 -2.84 7.08 -8.74
CA ALA A 156 -3.52 8.11 -9.52
C ALA A 156 -2.74 8.47 -10.80
N CYS A 157 -1.41 8.49 -10.73
CA CYS A 157 -0.59 8.74 -11.91
C CYS A 157 -0.70 7.61 -12.95
N ASP A 158 -0.67 6.37 -12.46
CA ASP A 158 -0.83 5.16 -13.27
C ASP A 158 -2.25 5.06 -13.86
N GLU A 159 -3.28 5.37 -13.09
CA GLU A 159 -4.69 5.38 -13.54
C GLU A 159 -4.91 6.38 -14.69
N VAL A 160 -4.35 7.58 -14.56
CA VAL A 160 -4.40 8.60 -15.63
C VAL A 160 -3.69 8.11 -16.88
N GLN A 161 -2.56 7.42 -16.74
CA GLN A 161 -1.82 6.84 -17.87
C GLN A 161 -2.61 5.72 -18.54
N MET A 162 -3.17 4.81 -17.76
CA MET A 162 -3.99 3.70 -18.27
C MET A 162 -5.28 4.18 -18.95
N GLY A 163 -5.82 5.32 -18.53
CA GLY A 163 -6.95 5.96 -19.21
C GLY A 163 -6.59 6.56 -20.58
N GLY A 164 -5.34 6.98 -20.81
CA GLY A 164 -4.77 7.41 -22.11
C GLY A 164 -5.47 8.58 -22.84
N GLY A 165 -6.50 9.17 -22.24
CA GLY A 165 -7.40 10.11 -22.93
C GLY A 165 -7.22 11.58 -22.53
N CYS A 166 -6.47 11.86 -21.46
CA CYS A 166 -6.39 13.21 -20.90
C CYS A 166 -5.00 13.85 -21.10
N ARG A 167 -4.96 15.18 -21.19
CA ARG A 167 -3.72 15.94 -21.40
C ARG A 167 -2.70 15.79 -20.26
N ALA A 168 -3.13 15.34 -19.09
CA ALA A 168 -2.26 15.16 -17.93
C ALA A 168 -1.38 13.90 -18.00
N GLU A 169 -1.66 12.97 -18.91
CA GLU A 169 -0.96 11.69 -19.05
C GLU A 169 0.57 11.81 -19.04
N HIS A 170 1.14 12.73 -19.81
CA HIS A 170 2.59 12.89 -19.89
C HIS A 170 3.20 13.36 -18.57
N ALA A 171 2.50 14.26 -17.88
CA ALA A 171 2.95 14.76 -16.59
C ALA A 171 2.87 13.68 -15.51
N THR A 172 1.78 12.90 -15.48
CA THR A 172 1.62 11.80 -14.52
C THR A 172 2.58 10.65 -14.79
N LEU A 173 2.80 10.28 -16.06
CA LEU A 173 3.79 9.28 -16.45
C LEU A 173 5.19 9.69 -16.01
N THR A 174 5.55 10.97 -16.17
CA THR A 174 6.86 11.48 -15.72
C THR A 174 7.05 11.28 -14.22
N GLU A 175 6.00 11.48 -13.40
CA GLU A 175 6.10 11.30 -11.95
C GLU A 175 6.46 9.87 -11.52
N ILE A 176 6.03 8.84 -12.27
CA ILE A 176 6.27 7.42 -11.93
C ILE A 176 7.41 6.77 -12.72
N SER A 177 7.93 7.42 -13.77
CA SER A 177 8.97 6.86 -14.66
C SER A 177 10.30 7.62 -14.66
N ASP A 178 10.34 8.87 -14.17
CA ASP A 178 11.58 9.65 -14.08
C ASP A 178 12.10 9.72 -12.63
N THR A 179 13.36 9.33 -12.47
CA THR A 179 14.11 9.45 -11.20
C THR A 179 14.28 10.87 -10.65
N LYS A 180 13.99 11.90 -11.46
CA LYS A 180 14.07 13.30 -11.07
C LYS A 180 12.73 13.85 -10.56
N SER A 181 11.64 13.11 -10.72
CA SER A 181 10.30 13.56 -10.33
C SER A 181 10.16 13.70 -8.81
N VAL A 182 9.11 14.43 -8.40
CA VAL A 182 8.84 14.65 -6.96
C VAL A 182 8.38 13.36 -6.31
N LEU A 183 7.48 12.63 -6.98
CA LEU A 183 6.90 11.40 -6.49
C LEU A 183 7.95 10.29 -6.38
N PHE A 184 8.85 10.16 -7.37
CA PHE A 184 9.97 9.23 -7.29
C PHE A 184 10.85 9.52 -6.08
N LYS A 185 11.30 10.77 -5.91
CA LYS A 185 12.20 11.14 -4.80
C LYS A 185 11.59 10.81 -3.43
N ARG A 186 10.29 11.08 -3.26
CA ARG A 186 9.54 10.71 -2.06
C ARG A 186 9.47 9.20 -1.86
N GLY A 187 9.08 8.44 -2.89
CA GLY A 187 8.98 6.99 -2.84
C GLY A 187 10.32 6.28 -2.61
N TRP A 188 11.38 6.75 -3.26
CA TRP A 188 12.75 6.25 -3.09
C TRP A 188 13.28 6.50 -1.67
N GLY A 189 12.95 7.66 -1.09
CA GLY A 189 13.22 7.96 0.32
C GLY A 189 12.43 7.07 1.30
N LEU A 190 11.15 6.83 1.02
CA LEU A 190 10.30 5.91 1.80
C LEU A 190 10.85 4.49 1.78
N ARG A 191 11.25 4.01 0.60
CA ARG A 191 11.99 2.74 0.47
C ARG A 191 13.19 2.74 1.41
N GLY A 192 14.04 3.78 1.34
CA GLY A 192 15.30 3.82 2.08
C GLY A 192 15.06 3.75 3.59
N ARG A 193 14.00 4.40 4.06
CA ARG A 193 13.54 4.31 5.45
C ARG A 193 13.09 2.90 5.82
N ILE A 194 12.33 2.23 4.96
CA ILE A 194 11.87 0.85 5.18
C ILE A 194 13.07 -0.12 5.24
N GLU A 195 14.02 -0.03 4.31
CA GLU A 195 15.27 -0.82 4.33
C GLU A 195 16.04 -0.59 5.63
N TYR A 196 16.18 0.67 6.05
CA TYR A 196 16.84 1.00 7.31
C TYR A 196 16.17 0.36 8.53
N LEU A 197 14.83 0.33 8.59
CA LEU A 197 14.09 -0.22 9.72
C LEU A 197 14.09 -1.75 9.73
N THR A 198 13.87 -2.36 8.57
CA THR A 198 13.71 -3.82 8.43
C THR A 198 15.04 -4.56 8.27
N LYS A 199 16.09 -3.86 7.83
CA LYS A 199 17.38 -4.43 7.41
C LYS A 199 17.28 -5.37 6.20
N ILE A 200 16.16 -5.34 5.50
CA ILE A 200 15.93 -6.12 4.28
C ILE A 200 16.18 -5.22 3.06
N PRO A 201 16.97 -5.65 2.07
CA PRO A 201 17.13 -4.94 0.81
C PRO A 201 15.78 -4.57 0.20
N THR A 202 15.50 -3.27 0.06
CA THR A 202 14.19 -2.78 -0.38
C THR A 202 14.37 -2.08 -1.71
N TYR A 203 13.60 -2.44 -2.72
CA TYR A 203 13.71 -1.89 -4.06
C TYR A 203 12.55 -0.92 -4.31
N TYR A 204 12.73 -0.03 -5.28
CA TYR A 204 11.66 0.82 -5.78
C TYR A 204 11.37 0.42 -7.22
N TYR A 205 10.10 0.21 -7.54
CA TYR A 205 9.67 -0.03 -8.91
C TYR A 205 9.55 1.26 -9.70
N LEU A 206 10.41 1.41 -10.71
CA LEU A 206 10.36 2.51 -11.67
C LEU A 206 9.56 2.08 -12.90
N TYR A 207 8.39 2.70 -13.09
CA TYR A 207 7.49 2.33 -14.19
C TYR A 207 8.08 2.70 -15.55
N ARG A 208 7.85 1.86 -16.55
CA ARG A 208 8.22 2.14 -17.93
C ARG A 208 7.08 1.79 -18.89
N VAL A 209 6.66 2.77 -19.67
CA VAL A 209 5.83 2.59 -20.86
C VAL A 209 6.30 3.57 -21.93
N GLY A 210 5.99 3.26 -23.20
CA GLY A 210 6.60 3.94 -24.32
C GLY A 210 8.05 3.50 -24.54
N GLY A 211 8.59 3.80 -25.72
CA GLY A 211 9.91 3.34 -26.12
C GLY A 211 9.96 3.17 -27.64
N ILE A 212 11.17 3.21 -28.20
CA ILE A 212 11.34 3.21 -29.65
C ILE A 212 11.31 1.78 -30.21
N SER A 213 11.96 0.84 -29.53
CA SER A 213 12.01 -0.58 -29.91
C SER A 213 12.43 -1.45 -28.73
N LEU A 214 12.12 -2.75 -28.80
CA LEU A 214 12.60 -3.74 -27.83
C LEU A 214 14.14 -3.72 -27.68
N LYS A 215 14.87 -3.55 -28.78
CA LYS A 215 16.34 -3.48 -28.77
C LYS A 215 16.81 -2.28 -27.93
N ALA A 216 16.27 -1.10 -28.20
CA ALA A 216 16.61 0.11 -27.47
C ALA A 216 16.23 0.02 -25.98
N GLU A 217 15.10 -0.63 -25.66
CA GLU A 217 14.69 -0.86 -24.28
C GLU A 217 15.67 -1.77 -23.53
N LYS A 218 16.13 -2.86 -24.14
CA LYS A 218 17.13 -3.77 -23.54
C LYS A 218 18.49 -3.11 -23.32
N GLU A 219 18.86 -2.12 -24.13
CA GLU A 219 20.12 -1.38 -24.01
C GLU A 219 20.09 -0.26 -22.96
N ARG A 220 18.93 0.00 -22.33
CA ARG A 220 18.78 1.05 -21.31
C ARG A 220 19.70 0.81 -20.11
N LYS A 221 20.39 1.87 -19.69
CA LYS A 221 21.17 1.89 -18.45
C LYS A 221 20.32 2.26 -17.25
N CYS A 222 20.82 1.95 -16.06
CA CYS A 222 20.20 2.40 -14.82
C CYS A 222 20.13 3.94 -14.81
N PRO A 223 18.97 4.56 -14.62
CA PRO A 223 18.83 6.01 -14.69
C PRO A 223 19.51 6.76 -13.53
N GLN A 224 19.90 6.06 -12.45
CA GLN A 224 20.60 6.65 -11.31
C GLN A 224 22.12 6.59 -11.46
N CYS A 225 22.70 5.41 -11.70
CA CYS A 225 24.16 5.23 -11.76
C CYS A 225 24.73 5.09 -13.19
N GLY A 226 23.88 4.90 -14.20
CA GLY A 226 24.32 4.63 -15.58
C GLY A 226 24.87 3.21 -15.82
N GLY A 227 24.84 2.32 -14.82
CA GLY A 227 25.31 0.95 -14.93
C GLY A 227 24.38 0.03 -15.73
N GLU A 228 24.88 -1.15 -16.08
CA GLU A 228 24.06 -2.25 -16.58
C GLU A 228 23.14 -2.77 -15.47
N TRP A 229 21.93 -3.14 -15.86
CA TRP A 229 20.91 -3.61 -14.94
C TRP A 229 19.85 -4.50 -15.59
N LEU A 230 19.99 -4.82 -16.89
CA LEU A 230 19.15 -5.80 -17.55
C LEU A 230 19.46 -7.19 -16.97
N LEU A 231 18.40 -7.94 -16.67
CA LEU A 231 18.50 -9.32 -16.21
C LEU A 231 18.47 -10.30 -17.39
N ASP A 232 19.14 -11.44 -17.23
CA ASP A 232 19.07 -12.54 -18.20
C ASP A 232 17.66 -13.15 -18.27
N ALA A 233 16.97 -13.22 -17.14
CA ALA A 233 15.59 -13.66 -17.02
C ALA A 233 14.80 -12.69 -16.12
N PRO A 234 13.52 -12.40 -16.45
CA PRO A 234 12.72 -11.51 -15.62
C PRO A 234 12.40 -12.15 -14.27
N ILE A 235 12.35 -11.32 -13.22
CA ILE A 235 11.83 -11.74 -11.91
C ILE A 235 10.31 -11.52 -11.92
N HIS A 236 9.56 -12.56 -11.56
CA HIS A 236 8.09 -12.58 -11.53
C HIS A 236 7.44 -12.20 -12.86
N ASP A 237 8.15 -12.39 -13.99
CA ASP A 237 7.75 -11.97 -15.34
C ASP A 237 7.44 -10.46 -15.49
N ILE A 238 7.80 -9.65 -14.50
CA ILE A 238 7.51 -8.21 -14.44
C ILE A 238 8.81 -7.40 -14.43
N PHE A 239 9.80 -7.81 -13.64
CA PHE A 239 11.04 -7.05 -13.47
C PHE A 239 12.12 -7.60 -14.40
N TYR A 240 12.34 -6.88 -15.50
CA TYR A 240 13.40 -7.18 -16.47
C TYR A 240 14.71 -6.46 -16.12
N PHE A 241 14.63 -5.45 -15.27
CA PHE A 241 15.78 -4.69 -14.81
C PHE A 241 15.87 -4.71 -13.29
N LYS A 242 17.08 -4.89 -12.76
CA LYS A 242 17.39 -4.79 -11.33
C LYS A 242 18.79 -4.22 -11.14
N CYS A 243 18.88 -3.12 -10.41
CA CYS A 243 20.12 -2.49 -10.02
C CYS A 243 20.26 -2.52 -8.50
N ASP A 244 21.23 -3.28 -8.00
CA ASP A 244 21.41 -3.50 -6.57
C ASP A 244 22.02 -2.28 -5.86
N ASP A 245 22.89 -1.53 -6.55
CA ASP A 245 23.53 -0.32 -6.02
C ASP A 245 22.52 0.82 -5.79
N CYS A 246 21.63 1.04 -6.76
CA CYS A 246 20.59 2.07 -6.67
C CYS A 246 19.29 1.54 -6.06
N ARG A 247 19.21 0.22 -5.84
CA ARG A 247 18.05 -0.52 -5.39
C ARG A 247 16.81 -0.23 -6.25
N LEU A 248 16.95 -0.30 -7.57
CA LEU A 248 15.85 -0.06 -8.51
C LEU A 248 15.47 -1.36 -9.20
N VAL A 249 14.17 -1.56 -9.42
CA VAL A 249 13.66 -2.54 -10.38
C VAL A 249 12.77 -1.85 -11.39
N SER A 250 12.70 -2.38 -12.61
CA SER A 250 11.88 -1.79 -13.68
C SER A 250 11.49 -2.87 -14.68
N ASN A 251 10.45 -2.58 -15.46
CA ASN A 251 9.98 -3.42 -16.56
C ASN A 251 10.61 -2.99 -17.89
N ILE A 252 10.58 -3.86 -18.89
CA ILE A 252 10.63 -3.43 -20.30
C ILE A 252 9.28 -2.79 -20.62
N SER A 253 9.30 -1.73 -21.41
CA SER A 253 8.07 -1.10 -21.90
C SER A 253 7.08 -2.14 -22.44
N TRP A 254 5.87 -2.11 -21.90
CA TRP A 254 4.82 -3.08 -22.21
C TRP A 254 4.45 -3.10 -23.71
N ASP A 255 4.67 -2.01 -24.44
CA ASP A 255 4.41 -1.90 -25.88
C ASP A 255 5.26 -2.86 -26.73
N HIS A 256 6.41 -3.31 -26.19
CA HIS A 256 7.41 -4.10 -26.90
C HIS A 256 7.52 -5.55 -26.43
N LEU A 257 6.73 -5.93 -25.42
CA LEU A 257 6.58 -7.31 -24.93
C LEU A 257 5.34 -7.92 -25.59
N LYS A 258 5.48 -8.40 -26.83
CA LYS A 258 4.46 -9.17 -27.54
C LYS A 258 4.89 -10.62 -27.70
#